data_AF-A0A7W4UH02-F1
#
_entry.id   AF-A0A7W4UH02-F1
#
_cell.length_a   1.000
_cell.length_b   1.000
_cell.length_c   1.000
_cell.angle_alpha   90.00
_cell.angle_beta   90.00
_cell.angle_gamma   90.00
#
_symmetry.space_group_name_H-M   'P 1'
#
loop_
_entity.id
_entity.type
_entity.pdbx_description
1 polymer ?
#
loop_
_entity_poly.entity_id
_entity_poly.type
_entity_poly.pdbx_seq_one_letter_code
_entity_poly.pdbx_strand_id
1 'polypeptide(L)'
;MRLPDDDEIYDVDQTYLGPPGRYIGRMRYRAILIGPVVFLVGLVAVNQSGIGYSLLSVGLLVIGTAWLTGWIVDHTSQERPVGVLIRTMAHELTARRAVMKGHRSRRTTAFRAPTTEVGAAHGLPARRRRWRSYANHASGQGA
;
A
#
# COMPACT_ATOMS: atom_id res chain seq x y z
N MET A 1 -5.81 23.11 5.63
CA MET A 1 -4.59 22.94 4.81
C MET A 1 -4.00 21.59 5.20
N ARG A 2 -3.93 20.63 4.28
CA ARG A 2 -3.28 19.34 4.53
C ARG A 2 -1.76 19.57 4.37
N LEU A 3 -0.97 19.10 5.31
CA LEU A 3 0.48 19.12 5.16
C LEU A 3 0.83 18.21 3.97
N PRO A 4 1.68 18.62 3.02
CA PRO A 4 2.15 17.74 1.96
C PRO A 4 2.72 16.48 2.60
N ASP A 5 2.26 15.30 2.15
CA ASP A 5 2.90 14.05 2.57
C ASP A 5 4.36 14.07 2.10
N ASP A 6 5.26 13.41 2.83
CA ASP A 6 6.69 13.38 2.48
C ASP A 6 6.90 12.91 1.01
N ASP A 7 6.02 12.04 0.53
CA ASP A 7 5.95 11.58 -0.85
C ASP A 7 5.76 12.71 -1.88
N GLU A 8 4.94 13.73 -1.59
CA GLU A 8 4.69 14.88 -2.48
C GLU A 8 5.91 15.79 -2.55
N ILE A 9 6.68 15.88 -1.45
CA ILE A 9 7.91 16.68 -1.37
C ILE A 9 9.01 16.05 -2.23
N TYR A 10 9.06 14.72 -2.33
CA TYR A 10 10.08 14.00 -3.12
C TYR A 10 9.63 13.60 -4.55
N ASP A 11 8.39 13.87 -4.97
CA ASP A 11 7.89 13.49 -6.31
C ASP A 11 8.59 14.24 -7.47
N VAL A 12 9.24 15.37 -7.16
CA VAL A 12 9.98 16.21 -8.13
C VAL A 12 11.13 15.43 -8.78
N ASP A 13 11.86 14.61 -8.02
CA ASP A 13 13.00 13.81 -8.52
C ASP A 13 12.58 12.49 -9.17
N GLN A 14 11.31 12.10 -9.06
CA GLN A 14 10.83 10.82 -9.62
C GLN A 14 10.31 10.94 -11.05
N THR A 15 10.45 12.10 -11.66
CA THR A 15 9.87 12.44 -12.94
C THR A 15 10.95 12.60 -14.01
N TYR A 16 10.86 11.80 -15.07
CA TYR A 16 11.57 11.95 -16.32
C TYR A 16 10.82 12.90 -17.26
N LEU A 17 11.54 13.87 -17.83
CA LEU A 17 10.99 14.86 -18.76
C LEU A 17 11.42 14.61 -20.22
N GLY A 18 12.30 13.62 -20.44
CA GLY A 18 12.96 13.40 -21.70
C GLY A 18 14.47 13.70 -21.65
N PRO A 19 15.21 13.34 -22.71
CA PRO A 19 16.62 13.63 -22.81
C PRO A 19 16.87 15.15 -22.92
N PRO A 20 18.08 15.62 -22.54
CA PRO A 20 18.39 17.05 -22.58
C PRO A 20 18.13 17.63 -23.98
N GLY A 21 17.36 18.72 -24.04
CA GLY A 21 16.99 19.38 -25.29
C GLY A 21 15.75 18.82 -26.00
N ARG A 22 15.07 17.78 -25.46
CA ARG A 22 13.82 17.26 -26.02
C ARG A 22 12.81 16.93 -24.91
N TYR A 23 11.77 17.74 -24.79
CA TYR A 23 10.64 17.46 -23.91
C TYR A 23 9.69 16.47 -24.59
N ILE A 24 9.55 15.27 -24.02
CA ILE A 24 8.66 14.22 -24.55
C ILE A 24 7.36 14.17 -23.73
N GLY A 25 7.37 14.77 -22.55
CA GLY A 25 6.27 14.73 -21.59
C GLY A 25 6.75 14.35 -20.20
N ARG A 26 5.85 14.48 -19.23
CA ARG A 26 6.09 14.07 -17.84
C ARG A 26 5.85 12.55 -17.72
N MET A 27 6.89 11.78 -17.40
CA MET A 27 6.78 10.33 -17.12
C MET A 27 7.49 9.99 -15.82
N ARG A 28 6.89 9.20 -14.94
CA ARG A 28 7.58 8.76 -13.71
C ARG A 28 8.65 7.72 -14.06
N TYR A 29 9.85 7.79 -13.47
CA TYR A 29 10.92 6.81 -13.75
C TYR A 29 10.47 5.36 -13.51
N ARG A 30 9.61 5.15 -12.52
CA ARG A 30 8.99 3.85 -12.23
C ARG A 30 8.16 3.33 -13.40
N ALA A 31 7.44 4.20 -14.11
CA ALA A 31 6.66 3.81 -15.28
C ALA A 31 7.55 3.33 -16.44
N ILE A 32 8.74 3.91 -16.60
CA ILE A 32 9.72 3.48 -17.61
C ILE A 32 10.21 2.05 -17.35
N LEU A 33 10.36 1.66 -16.09
CA LEU A 33 10.77 0.30 -15.72
C LEU A 33 9.58 -0.69 -15.70
N ILE A 34 8.46 -0.31 -15.10
CA ILE A 34 7.30 -1.19 -14.90
C ILE A 34 6.55 -1.44 -16.20
N GLY A 35 6.40 -0.42 -17.05
CA GLY A 35 5.65 -0.50 -18.30
C GLY A 35 6.11 -1.63 -19.23
N PRO A 36 7.42 -1.75 -19.55
CA PRO A 36 7.95 -2.85 -20.35
C PRO A 36 7.69 -4.22 -19.72
N VAL A 37 7.83 -4.36 -18.39
CA VAL A 37 7.57 -5.63 -17.70
C VAL A 37 6.10 -6.03 -17.83
N VAL A 38 5.18 -5.11 -17.56
CA VAL A 38 3.74 -5.34 -17.68
C VAL A 38 3.37 -5.67 -19.14
N PHE A 39 3.97 -4.97 -20.11
CA PHE A 39 3.74 -5.22 -21.53
C PHE A 39 4.17 -6.64 -21.93
N LEU A 40 5.36 -7.08 -21.50
CA LEU A 40 5.88 -8.42 -21.79
C LEU A 40 5.00 -9.51 -21.16
N VAL A 41 4.55 -9.31 -19.92
CA VAL A 41 3.60 -10.23 -19.27
C VAL A 41 2.28 -10.28 -20.04
N GLY A 42 1.77 -9.13 -20.49
CA GLY A 42 0.59 -9.04 -21.33
C GLY A 42 0.77 -9.79 -22.66
N LEU A 43 1.91 -9.64 -23.32
CA LEU A 43 2.23 -10.36 -24.57
C LEU A 43 2.18 -11.87 -24.38
N VAL A 44 2.75 -12.37 -23.27
CA VAL A 44 2.68 -13.79 -22.91
C VAL A 44 1.23 -14.22 -22.69
N ALA A 45 0.42 -13.40 -22.01
CA ALA A 45 -0.99 -13.70 -21.78
C ALA A 45 -1.80 -13.77 -23.10
N VAL A 46 -1.56 -12.86 -24.04
CA VAL A 46 -2.19 -12.89 -25.38
C VAL A 46 -1.77 -14.15 -26.13
N ASN A 47 -0.47 -14.50 -26.09
CA ASN A 47 0.06 -15.69 -26.75
C ASN A 47 -0.51 -16.99 -26.16
N GLN A 48 -0.66 -17.08 -24.84
CA GLN A 48 -1.26 -18.24 -24.17
C GLN A 48 -2.77 -18.36 -24.43
N SER A 49 -3.46 -17.24 -24.61
CA SER A 49 -4.90 -17.23 -24.90
C SER A 49 -5.23 -17.75 -26.31
N GLY A 50 -4.21 -17.93 -27.18
CA GLY A 50 -4.41 -18.33 -28.57
C GLY A 50 -5.13 -17.27 -29.42
N ILE A 51 -5.24 -16.05 -28.92
CA ILE A 51 -5.85 -14.93 -29.64
C ILE A 51 -4.84 -14.46 -30.68
N GLY A 52 -5.22 -14.49 -31.96
CA GLY A 52 -4.37 -14.00 -33.04
C GLY A 52 -4.00 -12.52 -32.85
N TYR A 53 -2.80 -12.14 -33.30
CA TYR A 53 -2.32 -10.77 -33.28
C TYR A 53 -3.06 -9.90 -34.30
N SER A 54 -4.26 -9.44 -33.92
CA SER A 54 -5.03 -8.44 -34.66
C SER A 54 -4.77 -7.04 -34.11
N LEU A 55 -5.07 -6.02 -34.91
CA LEU A 55 -4.97 -4.61 -34.48
C LEU A 55 -5.77 -4.34 -33.20
N LEU A 56 -6.93 -4.98 -33.04
CA LEU A 56 -7.76 -4.88 -31.86
C LEU A 56 -7.11 -5.57 -30.65
N SER A 57 -6.56 -6.78 -30.82
CA SER A 57 -5.88 -7.50 -29.74
C SER A 57 -4.66 -6.73 -29.23
N VAL A 58 -3.79 -6.28 -30.15
CA VAL A 58 -2.60 -5.50 -29.82
C VAL A 58 -2.99 -4.13 -29.25
N GLY A 59 -4.01 -3.48 -29.81
CA GLY A 59 -4.52 -2.20 -29.31
C GLY A 59 -5.04 -2.31 -27.87
N LEU A 60 -5.87 -3.31 -27.58
CA LEU A 60 -6.35 -3.57 -26.22
C LEU A 60 -5.21 -3.95 -25.27
N LEU A 61 -4.21 -4.69 -25.75
CA LEU A 61 -3.01 -4.99 -24.97
C LEU A 61 -2.26 -3.72 -24.57
N VAL A 62 -2.01 -2.82 -25.52
CA VAL A 62 -1.31 -1.56 -25.27
C VAL A 62 -2.11 -0.68 -24.30
N ILE A 63 -3.42 -0.53 -24.52
CA ILE A 63 -4.29 0.26 -23.65
C ILE A 63 -4.33 -0.33 -22.24
N GLY A 64 -4.53 -1.64 -22.12
CA GLY A 64 -4.56 -2.35 -20.84
C GLY A 64 -3.22 -2.25 -20.10
N THR A 65 -2.11 -2.37 -20.83
CA THR A 65 -0.76 -2.19 -20.28
C THR A 65 -0.55 -0.77 -19.75
N ALA A 66 -0.91 0.26 -20.53
CA ALA A 66 -0.75 1.65 -20.12
C ALA A 66 -1.59 1.96 -18.87
N TRP A 67 -2.84 1.51 -18.85
CA TRP A 67 -3.73 1.66 -17.71
C TRP A 67 -3.21 0.95 -16.46
N LEU A 68 -2.83 -0.33 -16.58
CA LEU A 68 -2.34 -1.12 -15.46
C LEU A 68 -1.00 -0.59 -14.92
N THR A 69 -0.11 -0.15 -15.81
CA THR A 69 1.15 0.49 -15.42
C THR A 69 0.90 1.77 -14.64
N GLY A 70 -0.01 2.63 -15.12
CA GLY A 70 -0.43 3.83 -14.38
C GLY A 70 -0.98 3.49 -13.01
N TRP A 71 -1.91 2.54 -12.94
CA TRP A 71 -2.49 2.09 -11.68
C TRP A 71 -1.44 1.57 -10.67
N ILE A 72 -0.49 0.74 -11.11
CA ILE A 72 0.60 0.23 -10.25
C ILE A 72 1.47 1.38 -9.75
N VAL A 73 1.85 2.29 -10.66
CA VAL A 73 2.73 3.42 -10.35
C VAL A 73 2.07 4.38 -9.35
N ASP A 74 0.76 4.60 -9.46
CA ASP A 74 -0.01 5.44 -8.54
C ASP A 74 -0.16 4.81 -7.14
N HIS A 75 -0.19 3.48 -7.06
CA HIS A 75 -0.26 2.74 -5.78
C HIS A 75 1.12 2.40 -5.19
N THR A 76 2.20 2.75 -5.89
CA THR A 76 3.56 2.51 -5.42
C THR A 76 4.14 3.81 -4.90
N SER A 77 4.58 3.80 -3.65
CA SER A 77 5.33 4.90 -3.05
C SER A 77 6.75 4.47 -2.67
N GLN A 78 7.60 5.41 -2.25
CA GLN A 78 8.97 5.11 -1.82
C GLN A 78 8.99 4.26 -0.55
N GLU A 79 8.04 4.48 0.36
CA GLU A 79 7.82 3.65 1.55
C GLU A 79 7.13 2.31 1.25
N ARG A 80 6.43 2.25 0.10
CA ARG A 80 5.64 1.09 -0.33
C ARG A 80 6.07 0.67 -1.73
N PRO A 81 7.27 0.09 -1.88
CA PRO A 81 7.75 -0.35 -3.17
C PRO A 81 6.88 -1.47 -3.72
N VAL A 82 6.91 -1.65 -5.05
CA VAL A 82 6.12 -2.68 -5.77
C VAL A 82 6.29 -4.08 -5.15
N GLY A 83 7.48 -4.39 -4.62
CA GLY A 83 7.75 -5.65 -3.94
C GLY A 83 6.89 -5.89 -2.70
N VAL A 84 6.54 -4.84 -1.95
CA VAL A 84 5.59 -4.95 -0.83
C VAL A 84 4.19 -5.26 -1.35
N LEU A 85 3.76 -4.62 -2.43
CA LEU A 85 2.46 -4.87 -3.05
C LEU A 85 2.33 -6.33 -3.54
N ILE A 86 3.35 -6.82 -4.25
CA ILE A 86 3.43 -8.21 -4.73
C ILE A 86 3.44 -9.18 -3.54
N ARG A 87 4.23 -8.89 -2.50
CA ARG A 87 4.32 -9.74 -1.32
C ARG A 87 2.99 -9.80 -0.57
N THR A 88 2.32 -8.67 -0.39
CA THR A 88 0.99 -8.61 0.23
C THR A 88 -0.03 -9.41 -0.59
N MET A 89 -0.08 -9.21 -1.91
CA MET A 89 -0.92 -10.01 -2.81
C MET A 89 -0.62 -11.51 -2.69
N ALA A 90 0.65 -11.91 -2.66
CA ALA A 90 1.04 -13.30 -2.48
C ALA A 90 0.58 -13.85 -1.12
N HIS A 91 0.64 -13.05 -0.05
CA HIS A 91 0.11 -13.44 1.26
C HIS A 91 -1.41 -13.55 1.22
N GLU A 92 -2.13 -12.68 0.52
CA GLU A 92 -3.59 -12.81 0.36
C GLU A 92 -3.98 -14.07 -0.42
N LEU A 93 -3.24 -14.43 -1.47
CA LEU A 93 -3.50 -15.63 -2.26
C LEU A 93 -3.13 -16.92 -1.52
N THR A 94 -2.05 -16.91 -0.74
CA THR A 94 -1.52 -18.10 -0.03
C THR A 94 -1.99 -18.22 1.41
N ALA A 95 -2.60 -17.18 1.97
CA ALA A 95 -3.12 -17.21 3.33
C ALA A 95 -4.09 -18.38 3.47
N ARG A 96 -3.77 -19.29 4.39
CA ARG A 96 -4.69 -20.35 4.79
C ARG A 96 -5.91 -19.67 5.39
N ARG A 97 -7.02 -19.67 4.66
CA ARG A 97 -8.31 -19.24 5.18
C ARG A 97 -8.58 -20.07 6.43
N ALA A 98 -8.65 -19.42 7.59
CA ALA A 98 -9.08 -20.10 8.80
C ALA A 98 -10.48 -20.65 8.52
N VAL A 99 -10.62 -21.97 8.49
CA VAL A 99 -11.93 -22.61 8.44
C VAL A 99 -12.60 -22.25 9.76
N MET A 100 -13.46 -21.22 9.76
CA MET A 100 -14.31 -20.94 10.91
C MET A 100 -15.34 -22.06 11.02
N LYS A 101 -14.93 -23.21 11.57
CA LYS A 101 -15.86 -24.19 12.12
C LYS A 101 -16.51 -23.52 13.34
N GLY A 102 -17.74 -23.06 13.16
CA GLY A 102 -18.66 -22.83 14.28
C GLY A 102 -18.73 -21.43 14.88
N HIS A 103 -18.26 -20.37 14.20
CA HIS A 103 -18.74 -19.03 14.56
C HIS A 103 -19.92 -18.68 13.67
N ARG A 104 -21.13 -18.87 14.21
CA ARG A 104 -22.33 -18.25 13.65
C ARG A 104 -21.98 -16.78 13.40
N SER A 105 -22.18 -16.32 12.17
CA SER A 105 -22.09 -14.91 11.82
C SER A 105 -22.92 -14.12 12.83
N ARG A 106 -22.24 -13.54 13.83
CA ARG A 106 -22.85 -12.49 14.62
C ARG A 106 -22.89 -11.33 13.64
N ARG A 107 -24.08 -11.07 13.08
CA ARG A 107 -24.40 -9.92 12.24
C ARG A 107 -23.55 -8.75 12.73
N THR A 108 -22.51 -8.38 11.98
CA THR A 108 -21.78 -7.16 12.23
C THR A 108 -22.68 -6.03 11.75
N THR A 109 -23.64 -5.66 12.59
CA THR A 109 -24.17 -4.30 12.61
C THR A 109 -23.05 -3.40 13.16
N ALA A 110 -21.98 -3.25 12.39
CA ALA A 110 -20.99 -2.23 12.65
C ALA A 110 -21.58 -0.92 12.11
N PHE A 111 -22.34 -0.30 13.01
CA PHE A 111 -22.66 1.12 13.11
C PHE A 111 -22.03 2.01 12.02
N ARG A 112 -22.89 2.47 11.11
CA ARG A 112 -22.74 3.79 10.49
C ARG A 112 -23.08 4.82 11.57
N ALA A 113 -22.15 5.10 12.47
CA ALA A 113 -22.24 6.23 13.39
C ALA A 113 -21.23 7.28 12.93
N PRO A 114 -21.66 8.52 12.60
CA PRO A 114 -20.73 9.61 12.36
C PRO A 114 -19.94 9.86 13.65
N THR A 115 -18.62 9.71 13.60
CA THR A 115 -17.73 9.98 14.72
C THR A 115 -17.54 11.48 14.87
N THR A 116 -18.50 12.15 15.50
CA THR A 116 -18.35 13.52 16.02
C THR A 116 -19.01 13.64 17.38
N GLU A 117 -18.66 12.77 18.32
CA GLU A 117 -18.74 13.10 19.74
C GLU A 117 -17.52 12.51 20.44
N VAL A 118 -16.78 13.36 21.14
CA VAL A 118 -15.66 12.97 22.00
C VAL A 118 -16.27 12.14 23.13
N GLY A 119 -16.20 10.82 22.99
CA GLY A 119 -16.70 9.88 23.99
C GLY A 119 -16.03 10.14 25.35
N ALA A 120 -16.85 10.28 26.38
CA ALA A 120 -16.40 10.47 27.76
C ALA A 120 -15.38 9.40 28.18
N ALA A 121 -14.42 9.81 29.01
CA ALA A 121 -13.30 8.99 29.47
C ALA A 121 -13.76 7.61 29.94
N HIS A 122 -13.31 6.56 29.26
CA HIS A 122 -13.50 5.19 29.72
C HIS A 122 -12.77 5.01 31.06
N GLY A 123 -13.49 4.49 32.05
CA GLY A 123 -12.91 4.14 33.34
C GLY A 123 -11.78 3.13 33.16
N LEU A 124 -10.57 3.54 33.55
CA LEU A 124 -9.40 2.67 33.50
C LEU A 124 -9.67 1.42 34.36
N PRO A 125 -9.31 0.20 33.88
CA PRO A 125 -9.43 -0.99 34.69
C PRO A 125 -8.55 -0.82 35.94
N ALA A 126 -9.18 -0.83 37.11
CA ALA A 126 -8.53 -0.75 38.42
C ALA A 126 -7.75 -2.04 38.71
N ARG A 127 -6.71 -2.32 37.93
CA ARG A 127 -5.75 -3.36 38.23
C ARG A 127 -4.63 -2.70 39.02
N ARG A 128 -4.68 -2.84 40.35
CA ARG A 128 -3.59 -2.49 41.26
C ARG A 128 -2.34 -3.30 40.90
N ARG A 129 -1.58 -2.86 39.90
CA ARG A 129 -0.17 -3.21 39.77
C ARG A 129 0.57 -2.35 40.78
N ARG A 130 0.94 -2.97 41.91
CA ARG A 130 1.82 -2.41 42.92
C ARG A 130 3.20 -2.28 42.27
N TRP A 131 3.46 -1.15 41.62
CA TRP A 131 4.80 -0.80 41.18
C TRP A 131 5.65 -0.61 42.44
N ARG A 132 6.59 -1.53 42.66
CA ARG A 132 7.65 -1.35 43.66
C ARG A 132 8.59 -0.27 43.13
N SER A 133 8.45 0.94 43.66
CA SER A 133 9.38 2.04 43.41
C SER A 133 10.73 1.70 44.06
N TYR A 134 11.78 1.54 43.26
CA TYR A 134 13.18 1.45 43.72
C TYR A 134 13.76 2.84 44.06
N ALA A 135 12.94 3.79 44.50
CA ALA A 135 13.33 5.19 44.62
C ALA A 135 13.88 5.60 46.00
N ASN A 136 14.05 4.67 46.94
CA ASN A 136 14.60 4.99 48.27
C ASN A 136 15.86 4.17 48.56
N HIS A 137 16.94 4.47 47.85
CA HIS A 137 18.31 4.14 48.28
C HIS A 137 19.24 5.31 47.91
N ALA A 138 18.89 6.53 48.32
CA ALA A 138 19.77 7.70 48.22
C ALA A 138 19.49 8.70 49.35
N SER A 139 19.41 8.23 50.59
CA SER A 139 19.50 9.08 51.78
C SER A 139 19.78 8.22 53.01
N GLY A 140 21.03 7.81 53.17
CA GLY A 140 21.41 6.94 54.27
C GLY A 140 22.91 6.62 54.34
N GLN A 141 23.77 7.59 54.07
CA GLN A 141 25.14 7.60 54.57
C GLN A 141 25.46 9.02 54.99
N GLY A 142 24.99 9.38 56.18
CA GLY A 142 25.60 10.44 56.96
C GLY A 142 26.72 9.83 57.81
N ALA A 143 27.90 10.43 57.70
CA ALA A 143 28.85 10.62 58.79
C ALA A 143 29.52 11.97 58.52
#